data_AF-A0A5B7B4L3-F1
#
_entry.id   AF-A0A5B7B4L3-F1
#
_cell.length_a   1.000
_cell.length_b   1.000
_cell.length_c   1.000
_cell.angle_alpha   90.00
_cell.angle_beta   90.00
_cell.angle_gamma   90.00
#
_symmetry.space_group_name_H-M   'P 1'
#
loop_
_entity.id
_entity.type
_entity.pdbx_description
1 polymer ?
#
loop_
_entity_poly.entity_id
_entity_poly.type
_entity_poly.pdbx_seq_one_letter_code
_entity_poly.pdbx_strand_id
1 'polypeptide(L)'
;MADPVSYANPERDIEQALIALKKGTQLIKYSRKGKPKFCPFRVSPDETTLIWYSHGEKRSLKLSSVSRIISGQRTAVFRRYSRPEKEYLSFSLLYNNGERSLDLICKDKVETEVWISGLKALISTGRSCSRRTQSNISDLHDGGGNFIQNGHPFGATIEFASSTARSRFSVDLSSRETSLNSPGSDVESECANMQVRTSAGDGFRLSVSSTPSCSSQGSGSDDIESLGDVYVWGEIWCDGVSNDGSGNPFPTKNDVLIPKPLESNVVLDVRQIACGVRHVALVTRQGEVFTWGDESGGRLGHGIEKDFSRPRLVESLAVTNMDFVACGEYHTCAVSTSGDLYTWGDGTHNTGLLGHGTDVSHWIPKRVSGPIEGLQVVSVACGTWHSALAASNGKLFTFGDGTFGVLGHGNRESVSYPREVQLLSGLKTIKVACGVWHTAAIVEAMSQ
;
A
#
# COMPACT_ATOMS: atom_id res chain seq x y z
N MET A 1 -33.19 -37.63 46.87
CA MET A 1 -33.71 -37.61 45.48
C MET A 1 -32.60 -37.01 44.65
N ALA A 2 -31.73 -37.87 44.09
CA ALA A 2 -30.57 -37.44 43.34
C ALA A 2 -31.00 -37.25 41.88
N ASP A 3 -30.89 -36.03 41.38
CA ASP A 3 -31.09 -35.71 39.97
C ASP A 3 -30.04 -36.43 39.11
N PRO A 4 -30.44 -37.08 38.00
CA PRO A 4 -29.47 -37.69 37.10
C PRO A 4 -28.84 -36.59 36.27
N VAL A 5 -27.58 -36.29 36.56
CA VAL A 5 -26.68 -35.54 35.67
C VAL A 5 -26.59 -36.33 34.36
N SER A 6 -27.28 -35.83 33.33
CA SER A 6 -27.15 -36.29 31.95
C SER A 6 -25.68 -36.13 31.54
N TYR A 7 -24.90 -37.20 31.62
CA TYR A 7 -23.63 -37.31 30.93
C TYR A 7 -23.91 -37.22 29.42
N ALA A 8 -23.75 -36.02 28.86
CA ALA A 8 -23.69 -35.83 27.42
C ALA A 8 -22.53 -36.68 26.89
N ASN A 9 -22.84 -37.65 26.03
CA ASN A 9 -21.85 -38.55 25.47
C ASN A 9 -21.12 -37.80 24.33
N PRO A 10 -19.83 -37.43 24.48
CA PRO A 10 -19.15 -36.55 23.54
C PRO A 10 -19.07 -37.11 22.11
N GLU A 11 -19.10 -38.44 21.96
CA GLU A 11 -19.14 -39.09 20.63
C GLU A 11 -20.48 -38.85 19.92
N ARG A 12 -21.60 -38.86 20.66
CA ARG A 12 -22.93 -38.60 20.12
C ARG A 12 -23.08 -37.14 19.69
N ASP A 13 -22.48 -36.22 20.43
CA ASP A 13 -22.48 -34.79 20.11
C ASP A 13 -21.65 -34.49 18.84
N ILE A 14 -20.55 -35.21 18.63
CA ILE A 14 -19.76 -35.11 17.40
C ILE A 14 -20.54 -35.67 16.20
N GLU A 15 -21.19 -36.82 16.34
CA GLU A 15 -21.98 -37.41 15.24
C GLU A 15 -23.15 -36.50 14.83
N GLN A 16 -23.85 -35.92 15.81
CA GLN A 16 -24.88 -34.92 15.56
C GLN A 16 -24.32 -33.66 14.89
N ALA A 17 -23.13 -33.21 15.28
CA ALA A 17 -22.46 -32.10 14.63
C ALA A 17 -22.13 -32.44 13.17
N LEU A 18 -21.56 -33.62 12.89
CA LEU A 18 -21.25 -34.05 11.52
C LEU A 18 -22.48 -34.10 10.62
N ILE A 19 -23.61 -34.59 11.14
CA ILE A 19 -24.89 -34.57 10.42
C ILE A 19 -25.31 -33.13 10.09
N ALA A 20 -25.19 -32.20 11.05
CA ALA A 20 -25.50 -30.79 10.84
C ALA A 20 -24.58 -30.13 9.79
N LEU A 21 -23.27 -30.40 9.82
CA LEU A 21 -22.30 -29.89 8.86
C LEU A 21 -22.56 -30.42 7.43
N LYS A 22 -22.95 -31.70 7.28
CA LYS A 22 -23.32 -32.28 5.97
C LYS A 22 -24.63 -31.74 5.43
N LYS A 23 -25.63 -31.52 6.30
CA LYS A 23 -26.90 -30.87 5.94
C LYS A 23 -26.67 -29.44 5.45
N GLY A 24 -25.71 -28.75 6.07
CA GLY A 24 -25.28 -27.43 5.71
C GLY A 24 -26.12 -26.32 6.35
N THR A 25 -25.56 -25.11 6.39
CA THR A 25 -26.19 -23.95 7.04
C THR A 25 -25.75 -22.66 6.37
N GLN A 26 -26.57 -21.61 6.46
CA GLN A 26 -26.17 -20.27 6.03
C GLN A 26 -25.31 -19.62 7.10
N LEU A 27 -24.06 -19.31 6.75
CA LEU A 27 -23.13 -18.59 7.58
C LEU A 27 -22.78 -17.26 6.93
N ILE A 28 -22.41 -16.27 7.72
CA ILE A 28 -21.89 -15.02 7.19
C ILE A 28 -20.42 -15.25 6.86
N LYS A 29 -20.09 -15.25 5.57
CA LYS A 29 -18.73 -15.36 5.07
C LYS A 29 -18.10 -13.99 4.97
N TYR A 30 -17.02 -13.81 5.68
CA TYR A 30 -16.10 -12.70 5.51
C TYR A 30 -15.05 -13.09 4.46
N SER A 31 -14.74 -12.15 3.57
CA SER A 31 -13.81 -12.37 2.45
C SER A 31 -12.77 -11.26 2.43
N ARG A 32 -11.61 -11.55 1.81
CA ARG A 32 -10.57 -10.53 1.52
C ARG A 32 -11.03 -9.45 0.53
N LYS A 33 -12.19 -9.62 -0.10
CA LYS A 33 -12.76 -8.71 -1.08
C LYS A 33 -14.28 -8.67 -0.89
N GLY A 34 -14.86 -7.48 -0.83
CA GLY A 34 -16.30 -7.24 -0.70
C GLY A 34 -16.88 -7.40 0.71
N LYS A 35 -18.13 -6.93 0.85
CA LYS A 35 -18.91 -6.99 2.11
C LYS A 35 -19.17 -8.44 2.56
N PRO A 36 -19.35 -8.71 3.86
CA PRO A 36 -19.72 -10.03 4.34
C PRO A 36 -21.05 -10.49 3.73
N LYS A 37 -21.12 -11.73 3.26
CA LYS A 37 -22.30 -12.28 2.58
C LYS A 37 -22.79 -13.52 3.29
N PHE A 38 -24.12 -13.70 3.34
CA PHE A 38 -24.71 -14.98 3.72
C PHE A 38 -24.42 -16.01 2.63
N CYS A 39 -23.74 -17.08 3.00
CA CYS A 39 -23.36 -18.16 2.11
C CYS A 39 -23.76 -19.50 2.72
N PRO A 40 -24.37 -20.41 1.94
CA PRO A 40 -24.60 -21.78 2.40
C PRO A 40 -23.26 -22.52 2.43
N PHE A 41 -22.90 -23.03 3.60
CA PHE A 41 -21.76 -23.91 3.80
C PHE A 41 -22.24 -25.33 4.11
N ARG A 42 -21.52 -26.32 3.60
CA ARG A 42 -21.68 -27.72 4.00
C ARG A 42 -20.37 -28.48 3.85
N VAL A 43 -20.22 -29.55 4.60
CA VAL A 43 -19.14 -30.52 4.38
C VAL A 43 -19.56 -31.52 3.31
N SER A 44 -18.60 -31.99 2.51
CA SER A 44 -18.81 -33.01 1.49
C SER A 44 -19.20 -34.37 2.09
N PRO A 45 -19.88 -35.26 1.34
CA PRO A 45 -20.31 -36.56 1.86
C PRO A 45 -19.16 -37.45 2.36
N ASP A 46 -17.98 -37.32 1.73
CA ASP A 46 -16.72 -37.98 2.09
C ASP A 46 -15.97 -37.29 3.23
N GLU A 47 -16.52 -36.21 3.80
CA GLU A 47 -16.00 -35.50 4.97
C GLU A 47 -14.62 -34.84 4.80
N THR A 48 -14.12 -34.74 3.56
CA THR A 48 -12.78 -34.21 3.28
C THR A 48 -12.77 -32.70 3.02
N THR A 49 -13.90 -32.13 2.62
CA THR A 49 -13.94 -30.82 1.97
C THR A 49 -15.10 -29.96 2.48
N LEU A 50 -14.81 -28.73 2.86
CA LEU A 50 -15.81 -27.70 3.14
C LEU A 50 -16.20 -27.00 1.83
N ILE A 51 -17.50 -26.94 1.52
CA ILE A 51 -18.03 -26.43 0.26
C ILE A 51 -18.96 -25.24 0.53
N TRP A 52 -18.87 -24.21 -0.30
CA TRP A 52 -19.82 -23.09 -0.32
C TRP A 52 -20.01 -22.54 -1.73
N TYR A 53 -21.04 -21.73 -1.92
CA TYR A 53 -21.28 -21.01 -3.18
C TYR A 53 -21.00 -19.53 -3.02
N SER A 54 -20.31 -18.95 -3.99
CA SER A 54 -19.93 -17.53 -4.00
C SER A 54 -19.93 -17.02 -5.43
N HIS A 55 -20.72 -15.98 -5.70
CA HIS A 55 -20.87 -15.37 -7.04
C HIS A 55 -21.31 -16.38 -8.12
N GLY A 56 -22.23 -17.29 -7.79
CA GLY A 56 -22.72 -18.33 -8.70
C GLY A 56 -21.78 -19.54 -8.84
N GLU A 57 -20.55 -19.46 -8.33
CA GLU A 57 -19.56 -20.53 -8.45
C GLU A 57 -19.45 -21.35 -7.16
N LYS A 58 -19.27 -22.67 -7.34
CA LYS A 58 -18.93 -23.59 -6.24
C LYS A 58 -17.48 -23.38 -5.84
N ARG A 59 -17.25 -23.12 -4.56
CA ARG A 59 -15.93 -22.99 -3.94
C ARG A 59 -15.76 -24.08 -2.88
N SER A 60 -14.51 -24.45 -2.62
CA SER A 60 -14.19 -25.54 -1.70
C SER A 60 -12.86 -25.34 -1.00
N LEU A 61 -12.75 -25.86 0.22
CA LEU A 61 -11.53 -25.89 1.03
C LEU A 61 -11.31 -27.31 1.54
N LYS A 62 -10.16 -27.92 1.22
CA LYS A 62 -9.78 -29.22 1.76
C LYS A 62 -9.49 -29.09 3.26
N LEU A 63 -10.17 -29.88 4.09
CA LEU A 63 -10.02 -29.81 5.55
C LEU A 63 -8.61 -30.23 6.00
N SER A 64 -7.93 -31.09 5.24
CA SER A 64 -6.52 -31.45 5.48
C SER A 64 -5.55 -30.26 5.35
N SER A 65 -5.92 -29.22 4.59
CA SER A 65 -5.10 -28.00 4.44
C SER A 65 -5.27 -27.00 5.57
N VAL A 66 -6.24 -27.23 6.47
CA VAL A 66 -6.51 -26.35 7.62
C VAL A 66 -5.50 -26.63 8.72
N SER A 67 -4.66 -25.65 9.01
CA SER A 67 -3.63 -25.75 10.04
C SER A 67 -4.22 -25.54 11.44
N ARG A 68 -5.20 -24.64 11.58
CA ARG A 68 -5.79 -24.30 12.88
C ARG A 68 -7.18 -23.66 12.74
N ILE A 69 -8.03 -23.88 13.74
CA ILE A 69 -9.28 -23.12 13.94
C ILE A 69 -9.06 -22.14 15.09
N ILE A 70 -9.44 -20.88 14.90
CA ILE A 70 -9.40 -19.85 15.94
C ILE A 70 -10.81 -19.33 16.19
N SER A 71 -11.20 -19.25 17.46
CA SER A 71 -12.46 -18.63 17.86
C SER A 71 -12.30 -17.11 17.96
N GLY A 72 -13.38 -16.38 17.73
CA GLY A 72 -13.42 -14.92 17.76
C GLY A 72 -12.98 -14.25 16.46
N GLN A 73 -12.95 -12.92 16.49
CA GLN A 73 -12.64 -12.06 15.35
C GLN A 73 -11.15 -11.68 15.30
N ARG A 74 -10.29 -12.69 15.31
CA ARG A 74 -8.83 -12.50 15.53
C ARG A 74 -8.02 -12.29 14.25
N THR A 75 -8.63 -12.48 13.08
CA THR A 75 -7.95 -12.32 11.79
C THR A 75 -8.05 -10.90 11.26
N ALA A 76 -7.11 -10.50 10.39
CA ALA A 76 -7.16 -9.22 9.69
C ALA A 76 -8.41 -9.06 8.81
N VAL A 77 -9.04 -10.17 8.38
CA VAL A 77 -10.26 -10.12 7.58
C VAL A 77 -11.46 -9.66 8.40
N PHE A 78 -11.60 -10.10 9.65
CA PHE A 78 -12.67 -9.64 10.54
C PHE A 78 -12.53 -8.17 10.91
N ARG A 79 -11.30 -7.66 11.02
CA ARG A 79 -11.03 -6.24 11.33
C ARG A 79 -11.62 -5.27 10.30
N ARG A 80 -11.93 -5.73 9.08
CA ARG A 80 -12.53 -4.92 8.01
C ARG A 80 -14.01 -4.58 8.24
N TYR A 81 -14.74 -5.48 8.90
CA TYR A 81 -16.14 -5.26 9.31
C TYR A 81 -16.31 -5.79 10.73
N SER A 82 -15.58 -5.18 11.67
CA SER A 82 -15.56 -5.64 13.05
C SER A 82 -16.96 -5.58 13.64
N ARG A 83 -17.35 -6.68 14.30
CA ARG A 83 -18.60 -6.80 15.04
C ARG A 83 -18.29 -7.36 16.41
N PRO A 84 -17.75 -6.54 17.34
CA PRO A 84 -17.39 -6.99 18.68
C PRO A 84 -18.53 -7.73 19.39
N GLU A 85 -19.76 -7.28 19.16
CA GLU A 85 -20.99 -7.88 19.68
C GLU A 85 -21.27 -9.29 19.15
N LYS A 86 -20.60 -9.71 18.07
CA LYS A 86 -20.70 -11.06 17.48
C LYS A 86 -19.43 -11.88 17.62
N GLU A 87 -18.45 -11.43 18.42
CA GLU A 87 -17.17 -12.12 18.55
C GLU A 87 -17.34 -13.58 19.00
N TYR A 88 -18.22 -13.83 19.97
CA TYR A 88 -18.50 -15.19 20.48
C TYR A 88 -19.20 -16.11 19.47
N LEU A 89 -19.71 -15.56 18.36
CA LEU A 89 -20.34 -16.30 17.25
C LEU A 89 -19.38 -16.51 16.06
N SER A 90 -18.16 -15.98 16.17
CA SER A 90 -17.21 -15.89 15.07
C SER A 90 -16.10 -16.93 15.23
N PHE A 91 -15.63 -17.47 14.11
CA PHE A 91 -14.41 -18.28 14.07
C PHE A 91 -13.75 -18.20 12.69
N SER A 92 -12.48 -18.59 12.63
CA SER A 92 -11.71 -18.61 11.40
C SER A 92 -10.96 -19.92 11.21
N LEU A 93 -10.94 -20.40 9.96
CA LEU A 93 -10.13 -21.53 9.54
C LEU A 93 -8.86 -21.00 8.87
N LEU A 94 -7.70 -21.25 9.49
CA LEU A 94 -6.40 -20.89 8.93
C LEU A 94 -5.91 -22.04 8.05
N TYR A 95 -5.52 -21.73 6.81
CA TYR A 95 -5.03 -22.69 5.83
C TYR A 95 -3.84 -22.09 5.07
N ASN A 96 -3.16 -22.92 4.26
CA ASN A 96 -1.90 -22.54 3.60
C ASN A 96 -0.84 -22.06 4.61
N ASN A 97 -0.52 -22.90 5.60
CA ASN A 97 0.44 -22.60 6.68
C ASN A 97 0.12 -21.34 7.51
N GLY A 98 -1.13 -20.88 7.51
CA GLY A 98 -1.57 -19.70 8.25
C GLY A 98 -1.55 -18.40 7.46
N GLU A 99 -1.11 -18.43 6.19
CA GLU A 99 -1.12 -17.27 5.29
C GLU A 99 -2.54 -16.89 4.82
N ARG A 100 -3.50 -17.81 4.93
CA ARG A 100 -4.89 -17.59 4.52
C ARG A 100 -5.87 -17.94 5.63
N SER A 101 -7.00 -17.21 5.65
CA SER A 101 -8.11 -17.42 6.57
C SER A 101 -9.43 -17.53 5.80
N LEU A 102 -10.32 -18.38 6.31
CA LEU A 102 -11.75 -18.37 5.97
C LEU A 102 -12.51 -17.99 7.23
N ASP A 103 -13.16 -16.84 7.20
CA ASP A 103 -13.70 -16.16 8.37
C ASP A 103 -15.23 -16.20 8.35
N LEU A 104 -15.84 -16.74 9.40
CA LEU A 104 -17.24 -17.12 9.45
C LEU A 104 -17.92 -16.64 10.73
N ILE A 105 -19.16 -16.14 10.61
CA ILE A 105 -20.03 -15.85 11.75
C ILE A 105 -21.29 -16.71 11.66
N CYS A 106 -21.60 -17.41 12.75
CA CYS A 106 -22.81 -18.21 12.93
C CYS A 106 -23.99 -17.37 13.46
N LYS A 107 -25.19 -17.93 13.41
CA LYS A 107 -26.41 -17.27 13.88
C LYS A 107 -26.50 -17.18 15.41
N ASP A 108 -26.03 -18.24 16.10
CA ASP A 108 -26.13 -18.39 17.54
C ASP A 108 -24.97 -19.24 18.10
N LYS A 109 -24.86 -19.25 19.44
CA LYS A 109 -23.78 -19.92 20.14
C LYS A 109 -23.81 -21.44 19.93
N VAL A 110 -24.99 -22.06 19.88
CA VAL A 110 -25.14 -23.51 19.71
C VAL A 110 -24.62 -23.93 18.34
N GLU A 111 -24.99 -23.18 17.30
CA GLU A 111 -24.48 -23.39 15.94
C GLU A 111 -22.96 -23.23 15.88
N THR A 112 -22.41 -22.22 16.55
CA THR A 112 -20.96 -21.98 16.60
C THR A 112 -20.22 -23.18 17.21
N GLU A 113 -20.70 -23.70 18.34
CA GLU A 113 -20.11 -24.85 19.02
C GLU A 113 -20.19 -26.13 18.17
N VAL A 114 -21.33 -26.37 17.52
CA VAL A 114 -21.54 -27.48 16.58
C VAL A 114 -20.55 -27.40 15.41
N TRP A 115 -20.41 -26.23 14.80
CA TRP A 115 -19.51 -26.00 13.67
C TRP A 115 -18.04 -26.19 14.06
N ILE A 116 -17.61 -25.59 15.17
CA ILE A 116 -16.22 -25.73 15.64
C ILE A 116 -15.92 -27.18 16.02
N SER A 117 -16.81 -27.86 16.74
CA SER A 117 -16.61 -29.24 17.21
C SER A 117 -16.56 -30.22 16.03
N GLY A 118 -17.50 -30.11 15.08
CA GLY A 118 -17.52 -30.93 13.88
C GLY A 118 -16.27 -30.73 13.01
N LEU A 119 -15.86 -29.48 12.77
CA LEU A 119 -14.65 -29.20 11.98
C LEU A 119 -13.38 -29.68 12.69
N LYS A 120 -13.27 -29.54 14.02
CA LYS A 120 -12.13 -30.07 14.79
C LYS A 120 -12.03 -31.59 14.68
N ALA A 121 -13.14 -32.31 14.77
CA ALA A 121 -13.18 -33.77 14.62
C ALA A 121 -12.65 -34.17 13.24
N LEU A 122 -13.16 -33.57 12.16
CA LEU A 122 -12.75 -33.88 10.79
C LEU A 122 -11.27 -33.59 10.50
N ILE A 123 -10.77 -32.44 10.95
CA ILE A 123 -9.36 -32.06 10.76
C ILE A 123 -8.43 -32.99 11.54
N SER A 124 -8.85 -33.44 12.73
CA SER A 124 -8.06 -34.36 13.57
C SER A 124 -8.02 -35.76 12.98
N THR A 125 -9.13 -36.27 12.45
CA THR A 125 -9.20 -37.57 11.79
C THR A 125 -8.35 -37.62 10.51
N GLY A 126 -8.35 -36.54 9.72
CA GLY A 126 -7.50 -36.42 8.54
C GLY A 126 -5.99 -36.45 8.84
N ARG A 127 -5.56 -35.94 10.00
CA ARG A 127 -4.16 -36.00 10.47
C ARG A 127 -3.76 -37.39 10.96
N SER A 128 -4.70 -38.15 11.52
CA SER A 128 -4.45 -39.53 11.99
C SER A 128 -4.25 -40.50 10.81
N CYS A 129 -4.96 -40.29 9.70
CA CYS A 129 -4.79 -41.10 8.49
C CYS A 129 -3.46 -40.82 7.76
N SER A 130 -2.96 -39.57 7.80
CA SER A 130 -1.67 -39.21 7.21
C SER A 130 -0.46 -39.79 7.96
N ARG A 131 -0.58 -40.12 9.25
CA ARG A 131 0.49 -40.80 10.01
C ARG A 131 0.57 -42.31 9.74
N ARG A 132 -0.52 -42.94 9.30
CA ARG A 132 -0.54 -44.39 9.02
C ARG A 132 0.06 -44.77 7.66
N THR A 133 0.27 -43.81 6.76
CA THR A 133 0.92 -44.04 5.47
C THR A 133 2.45 -43.89 5.51
N GLN A 134 3.03 -43.62 6.69
CA GLN A 134 4.48 -43.49 6.88
C GLN A 134 4.96 -44.22 8.14
N SER A 135 4.43 -45.42 8.36
CA SER A 135 4.98 -46.37 9.33
C SER A 135 4.59 -47.79 8.90
N ASN A 136 5.37 -48.35 7.97
CA ASN A 136 5.58 -49.79 7.81
C ASN A 136 6.73 -50.03 6.81
N ILE A 137 7.68 -50.89 7.23
CA ILE A 137 8.82 -51.49 6.47
C ILE A 137 10.05 -50.56 6.39
N SER A 138 11.23 -50.88 6.95
CA SER A 138 11.77 -52.10 7.57
C SER A 138 13.01 -51.77 8.42
N ASP A 139 13.10 -52.40 9.59
CA ASP A 139 14.33 -52.63 10.36
C ASP A 139 15.33 -53.53 9.60
N LEU A 140 16.61 -53.35 9.99
CA LEU A 140 17.78 -54.25 9.95
C LEU A 140 18.93 -53.79 9.04
N HIS A 141 19.97 -53.21 9.65
CA HIS A 141 21.31 -53.82 9.77
C HIS A 141 22.29 -52.88 10.50
N ASP A 142 22.54 -53.26 11.76
CA ASP A 142 23.78 -53.31 12.54
C ASP A 142 25.09 -52.66 12.05
N GLY A 143 25.82 -52.04 13.00
CA GLY A 143 27.28 -52.10 13.05
C GLY A 143 28.08 -50.78 13.14
N GLY A 144 28.60 -50.49 14.34
CA GLY A 144 29.97 -49.94 14.50
C GLY A 144 30.11 -48.48 14.92
N GLY A 145 30.51 -48.25 16.19
CA GLY A 145 30.76 -46.93 16.77
C GLY A 145 32.15 -46.33 16.53
N ASN A 146 32.33 -45.08 16.95
CA ASN A 146 33.37 -44.63 17.89
C ASN A 146 33.38 -43.09 18.04
N PHE A 147 33.58 -42.66 19.28
CA PHE A 147 33.97 -41.31 19.68
C PHE A 147 35.44 -41.03 19.29
N ILE A 148 35.79 -39.77 19.02
CA ILE A 148 36.84 -38.96 19.72
C ILE A 148 37.13 -37.62 19.01
N GLN A 149 37.27 -36.62 19.87
CA GLN A 149 37.81 -35.25 19.86
C GLN A 149 38.88 -34.76 18.85
N ASN A 150 38.81 -33.42 18.69
CA ASN A 150 39.88 -32.39 18.65
C ASN A 150 40.84 -32.25 17.45
N GLY A 151 41.02 -31.00 17.02
CA GLY A 151 42.27 -30.55 16.38
C GLY A 151 42.15 -29.38 15.40
N HIS A 152 42.10 -28.13 15.88
CA HIS A 152 42.89 -27.04 15.29
C HIS A 152 44.37 -27.27 15.70
N PRO A 153 45.43 -26.73 15.03
CA PRO A 153 45.57 -25.28 14.78
C PRO A 153 46.53 -24.81 13.64
N PHE A 154 46.65 -23.47 13.55
CA PHE A 154 47.68 -22.61 12.92
C PHE A 154 47.85 -22.64 11.38
N GLY A 155 48.05 -21.54 10.66
CA GLY A 155 48.39 -20.15 11.05
C GLY A 155 49.55 -19.66 10.17
N ALA A 156 49.37 -18.54 9.47
CA ALA A 156 50.49 -17.71 8.98
C ALA A 156 49.99 -16.28 8.70
N THR A 157 50.31 -15.43 9.67
CA THR A 157 50.26 -13.96 9.69
C THR A 157 51.49 -13.40 8.94
N ILE A 158 51.43 -12.22 8.32
CA ILE A 158 52.14 -10.94 8.65
C ILE A 158 52.24 -10.14 7.33
N GLU A 159 52.21 -8.80 7.20
CA GLU A 159 51.80 -7.59 7.93
C GLU A 159 51.99 -6.39 6.93
N PHE A 160 51.21 -5.31 7.11
CA PHE A 160 51.49 -3.85 6.96
C PHE A 160 52.46 -3.29 5.88
N ALA A 161 52.23 -2.11 5.24
CA ALA A 161 51.59 -0.87 5.70
C ALA A 161 51.16 0.09 4.55
N SER A 162 50.17 0.94 4.87
CA SER A 162 49.88 2.33 4.45
C SER A 162 50.46 2.94 3.14
N SER A 163 49.59 3.53 2.30
CA SER A 163 49.32 5.00 2.23
C SER A 163 48.60 5.45 0.93
N THR A 164 47.62 6.34 1.12
CA THR A 164 47.18 7.50 0.31
C THR A 164 47.31 7.49 -1.24
N ALA A 165 46.20 7.67 -1.98
CA ALA A 165 45.95 8.82 -2.88
C ALA A 165 44.79 8.63 -3.89
N ARG A 166 43.87 9.61 -3.87
CA ARG A 166 43.26 10.38 -4.99
C ARG A 166 42.59 9.67 -6.18
N SER A 167 41.29 9.96 -6.25
CA SER A 167 40.41 10.18 -7.42
C SER A 167 41.05 10.83 -8.66
N ARG A 168 40.61 10.37 -9.85
CA ARG A 168 40.12 11.23 -10.96
C ARG A 168 39.58 10.41 -12.15
N PHE A 169 38.36 10.73 -12.61
CA PHE A 169 37.91 10.77 -14.02
C PHE A 169 36.69 11.72 -14.06
N SER A 170 36.88 13.00 -14.41
CA SER A 170 36.92 13.64 -15.74
C SER A 170 35.53 14.04 -16.24
N VAL A 171 35.24 15.33 -16.05
CA VAL A 171 34.15 16.11 -16.67
C VAL A 171 34.70 16.65 -17.99
N ASP A 172 33.89 16.67 -19.05
CA ASP A 172 34.17 17.54 -20.19
C ASP A 172 32.90 18.27 -20.65
N LEU A 173 33.00 19.59 -20.70
CA LEU A 173 32.02 20.56 -21.16
C LEU A 173 32.81 21.77 -21.68
N SER A 174 32.72 22.04 -22.98
CA SER A 174 32.89 23.37 -23.59
C SER A 174 32.28 23.28 -25.01
N SER A 175 31.21 23.99 -25.38
CA SER A 175 30.96 25.44 -25.52
C SER A 175 31.47 26.06 -26.84
N ARG A 176 30.51 26.28 -27.73
CA ARG A 176 30.21 27.53 -28.47
C ARG A 176 31.02 27.88 -29.74
N GLU A 177 30.30 28.18 -30.82
CA GLU A 177 30.39 29.44 -31.61
C GLU A 177 29.27 29.52 -32.67
N THR A 178 29.10 30.72 -33.20
CA THR A 178 27.86 31.36 -33.69
C THR A 178 27.79 31.40 -35.23
N SER A 179 26.61 31.36 -35.85
CA SER A 179 26.31 32.17 -37.06
C SER A 179 24.82 32.18 -37.44
N LEU A 180 24.38 33.36 -37.89
CA LEU A 180 23.03 33.79 -38.20
C LEU A 180 22.55 33.27 -39.57
N ASN A 181 21.23 33.05 -39.72
CA ASN A 181 20.37 33.67 -40.73
C ASN A 181 18.91 33.14 -40.64
N SER A 182 17.96 34.06 -40.46
CA SER A 182 16.51 33.93 -40.72
C SER A 182 16.21 34.50 -42.13
N PRO A 183 14.96 34.68 -42.66
CA PRO A 183 13.60 34.36 -42.15
C PRO A 183 12.58 33.86 -43.23
N GLY A 184 11.30 33.70 -42.85
CA GLY A 184 10.10 33.68 -43.73
C GLY A 184 9.01 32.74 -43.16
N SER A 185 7.99 33.23 -42.42
CA SER A 185 6.68 33.76 -42.87
C SER A 185 5.83 32.65 -43.58
N ASP A 186 4.55 32.37 -43.30
CA ASP A 186 3.38 33.23 -43.08
C ASP A 186 2.12 32.38 -42.73
N VAL A 187 1.15 33.01 -42.04
CA VAL A 187 -0.32 32.98 -42.25
C VAL A 187 -1.08 31.64 -42.00
N GLU A 188 -1.85 31.51 -40.91
CA GLU A 188 -3.29 31.85 -40.74
C GLU A 188 -4.28 30.85 -41.37
N SER A 189 -5.16 30.25 -40.55
CA SER A 189 -6.64 30.32 -40.70
C SER A 189 -7.36 29.12 -40.08
N GLU A 190 -8.32 29.45 -39.21
CA GLU A 190 -9.40 28.59 -38.74
C GLU A 190 -10.34 28.18 -39.89
N CYS A 191 -10.94 26.99 -39.81
CA CYS A 191 -12.35 26.84 -40.19
C CYS A 191 -12.99 25.62 -39.53
N ALA A 192 -14.06 25.87 -38.79
CA ALA A 192 -15.05 24.88 -38.40
C ALA A 192 -15.93 24.50 -39.60
N ASN A 193 -16.32 23.22 -39.73
CA ASN A 193 -17.71 22.94 -40.11
C ASN A 193 -18.17 21.51 -39.83
N MET A 194 -19.47 21.45 -39.54
CA MET A 194 -20.26 20.32 -39.11
C MET A 194 -20.75 19.42 -40.25
N GLN A 195 -21.04 18.17 -39.85
CA GLN A 195 -22.11 17.25 -40.32
C GLN A 195 -21.97 16.58 -41.70
N VAL A 196 -22.19 15.26 -41.75
CA VAL A 196 -23.51 14.63 -42.05
C VAL A 196 -23.44 13.12 -41.77
N ARG A 197 -24.50 12.60 -41.15
CA ARG A 197 -24.78 11.18 -40.90
C ARG A 197 -25.30 10.48 -42.16
N THR A 198 -24.95 9.22 -42.36
CA THR A 198 -25.85 8.21 -42.95
C THR A 198 -25.77 6.92 -42.12
N SER A 199 -26.94 6.29 -41.91
CA SER A 199 -27.21 5.21 -40.97
C SER A 199 -27.92 4.07 -41.71
N ALA A 200 -27.47 2.85 -41.51
CA ALA A 200 -28.22 1.58 -41.52
C ALA A 200 -27.22 0.49 -41.05
N GLY A 201 -27.45 -0.42 -40.11
CA GLY A 201 -28.62 -0.91 -39.37
C GLY A 201 -28.27 -2.38 -39.04
N ASP A 202 -27.91 -2.69 -37.79
CA ASP A 202 -28.59 -3.66 -36.89
C ASP A 202 -27.79 -3.65 -35.56
N GLY A 203 -28.33 -3.63 -34.35
CA GLY A 203 -29.71 -3.80 -33.89
C GLY A 203 -29.72 -4.56 -32.55
N PHE A 204 -29.44 -3.90 -31.42
CA PHE A 204 -29.96 -4.31 -30.10
C PHE A 204 -30.18 -3.09 -29.17
N ARG A 205 -31.22 -3.21 -28.34
CA ARG A 205 -32.04 -2.13 -27.77
C ARG A 205 -31.47 -1.43 -26.52
N LEU A 206 -31.47 -0.10 -26.63
CA LEU A 206 -31.76 0.99 -25.67
C LEU A 206 -32.01 0.65 -24.18
N SER A 207 -31.30 1.37 -23.31
CA SER A 207 -31.94 2.31 -22.37
C SER A 207 -31.05 3.52 -22.15
N VAL A 208 -31.64 4.70 -22.35
CA VAL A 208 -31.03 6.02 -22.29
C VAL A 208 -31.45 6.65 -20.96
N SER A 209 -30.49 7.19 -20.22
CA SER A 209 -30.73 8.36 -19.40
C SER A 209 -29.50 9.26 -19.49
N SER A 210 -29.66 10.28 -20.32
CA SER A 210 -28.82 11.46 -20.45
C SER A 210 -28.99 12.38 -19.24
N THR A 211 -27.90 12.83 -18.63
CA THR A 211 -27.44 14.25 -18.57
C THR A 211 -26.38 14.45 -17.47
N PRO A 212 -25.50 15.47 -17.62
CA PRO A 212 -24.27 15.64 -16.84
C PRO A 212 -24.54 16.39 -15.54
N SER A 213 -23.67 16.25 -14.53
CA SER A 213 -23.73 17.12 -13.35
C SER A 213 -22.33 17.42 -12.83
N CYS A 214 -21.87 18.61 -13.17
CA CYS A 214 -20.87 19.33 -12.41
C CYS A 214 -21.57 20.00 -11.22
N SER A 215 -20.88 20.02 -10.08
CA SER A 215 -20.98 20.94 -8.94
C SER A 215 -21.89 20.63 -7.73
N SER A 216 -21.23 20.83 -6.58
CA SER A 216 -21.70 21.45 -5.33
C SER A 216 -22.26 20.58 -4.19
N GLN A 217 -21.45 20.59 -3.12
CA GLN A 217 -21.77 20.50 -1.69
C GLN A 217 -23.18 20.04 -1.29
N GLY A 218 -23.22 18.88 -0.63
CA GLY A 218 -24.24 18.49 0.32
C GLY A 218 -23.67 17.39 1.21
N SER A 219 -23.36 17.71 2.47
CA SER A 219 -22.92 16.72 3.44
C SER A 219 -24.02 15.69 3.69
N GLY A 220 -23.72 14.42 3.39
CA GLY A 220 -24.49 13.25 3.78
C GLY A 220 -23.52 12.24 4.37
N SER A 221 -23.90 11.62 5.50
CA SER A 221 -23.06 10.81 6.40
C SER A 221 -22.04 9.92 5.68
N ASP A 222 -20.77 10.08 6.07
CA ASP A 222 -19.59 9.38 5.59
C ASP A 222 -19.82 7.91 5.22
N ASP A 223 -19.62 7.60 3.93
CA ASP A 223 -19.50 6.24 3.41
C ASP A 223 -18.28 5.54 4.05
N ILE A 224 -18.49 4.93 5.22
CA ILE A 224 -17.50 4.16 6.00
C ILE A 224 -17.13 2.81 5.35
N GLU A 225 -17.62 2.48 4.14
CA GLU A 225 -17.65 1.10 3.64
C GLU A 225 -16.90 0.80 2.32
N SER A 226 -16.01 1.68 1.84
CA SER A 226 -15.08 1.34 0.75
C SER A 226 -13.63 1.40 1.23
N LEU A 227 -13.03 0.25 1.55
CA LEU A 227 -11.58 0.11 1.51
C LEU A 227 -11.16 0.49 0.09
N GLY A 228 -10.38 1.56 -0.08
CA GLY A 228 -10.02 2.06 -1.41
C GLY A 228 -9.22 1.00 -2.16
N ASP A 229 -9.86 0.28 -3.09
CA ASP A 229 -9.16 -0.61 -4.02
C ASP A 229 -8.26 0.29 -4.89
N VAL A 230 -6.94 0.22 -4.66
CA VAL A 230 -5.98 0.99 -5.45
C VAL A 230 -5.67 0.24 -6.74
N TYR A 231 -5.77 0.94 -7.86
CA TYR A 231 -5.34 0.44 -9.16
C TYR A 231 -4.15 1.26 -9.64
N VAL A 232 -3.16 0.59 -10.23
CA VAL A 232 -1.96 1.20 -10.81
C VAL A 232 -1.79 0.77 -12.26
N TRP A 233 -1.30 1.69 -13.09
CA TRP A 233 -1.01 1.51 -14.51
C TRP A 233 0.08 2.50 -14.95
N GLY A 234 0.58 2.35 -16.17
CA GLY A 234 1.78 3.02 -16.67
C GLY A 234 3.05 2.19 -16.43
N GLU A 235 4.20 2.84 -16.44
CA GLU A 235 5.48 2.21 -16.07
C GLU A 235 5.50 1.96 -14.56
N ILE A 236 5.40 0.70 -14.13
CA ILE A 236 5.36 0.33 -12.71
C ILE A 236 6.50 -0.63 -12.35
N TRP A 237 6.89 -0.65 -11.07
CA TRP A 237 7.86 -1.61 -10.55
C TRP A 237 7.19 -2.96 -10.28
N CYS A 238 7.87 -4.04 -10.66
CA CYS A 238 7.48 -5.41 -10.38
C CYS A 238 8.67 -6.18 -9.81
N ASP A 239 8.40 -7.24 -9.06
CA ASP A 239 9.43 -8.19 -8.66
C ASP A 239 10.00 -8.87 -9.91
N GLY A 240 11.26 -8.58 -10.26
CA GLY A 240 11.95 -9.27 -11.34
C GLY A 240 12.25 -10.72 -10.96
N VAL A 241 12.12 -11.64 -11.91
CA VAL A 241 12.65 -12.99 -11.77
C VAL A 241 14.12 -12.93 -12.16
N SER A 242 15.02 -13.21 -11.21
CA SER A 242 16.45 -13.33 -11.51
C SER A 242 16.67 -14.51 -12.45
N ASN A 243 17.21 -14.25 -13.63
CA ASN A 243 17.57 -15.29 -14.59
C ASN A 243 18.92 -15.97 -14.24
N ASP A 244 19.59 -15.51 -13.17
CA ASP A 244 21.01 -15.79 -12.90
C ASP A 244 21.24 -16.60 -11.61
N GLY A 245 20.23 -17.32 -11.13
CA GLY A 245 20.37 -18.28 -10.01
C GLY A 245 20.71 -17.67 -8.64
N SER A 246 20.89 -16.35 -8.53
CA SER A 246 21.29 -15.65 -7.30
C SER A 246 20.14 -15.37 -6.32
N GLY A 247 18.92 -15.81 -6.61
CA GLY A 247 17.80 -15.89 -5.64
C GLY A 247 17.23 -14.57 -5.12
N ASN A 248 17.87 -13.42 -5.36
CA ASN A 248 17.35 -12.11 -4.96
C ASN A 248 16.60 -11.45 -6.12
N PRO A 249 15.28 -11.23 -5.99
CA PRO A 249 14.51 -10.51 -7.00
C PRO A 249 14.92 -9.03 -7.00
N PHE A 250 15.42 -8.53 -8.14
CA PHE A 250 15.67 -7.11 -8.35
C PHE A 250 14.37 -6.46 -8.88
N PRO A 251 13.98 -5.28 -8.39
CA PRO A 251 12.85 -4.54 -8.95
C PRO A 251 13.11 -4.22 -10.42
N THR A 252 12.15 -4.55 -11.28
CA THR A 252 12.21 -4.24 -12.72
C THR A 252 10.99 -3.40 -13.10
N LYS A 253 11.15 -2.55 -14.11
CA LYS A 253 10.07 -1.72 -14.62
C LYS A 253 9.31 -2.45 -15.72
N ASN A 254 7.99 -2.45 -15.65
CA ASN A 254 7.12 -3.03 -16.67
C ASN A 254 5.97 -2.08 -16.99
N ASP A 255 5.63 -1.99 -18.27
CA ASP A 255 4.48 -1.22 -18.73
C ASP A 255 3.18 -1.97 -18.47
N VAL A 256 2.30 -1.36 -17.68
CA VAL A 256 0.96 -1.83 -17.43
C VAL A 256 -0.02 -0.90 -18.15
N LEU A 257 -0.50 -1.36 -19.30
CA LEU A 257 -1.34 -0.57 -20.20
C LEU A 257 -2.81 -0.46 -19.77
N ILE A 258 -3.21 -1.23 -18.75
CA ILE A 258 -4.57 -1.25 -18.22
C ILE A 258 -4.55 -1.22 -16.68
N PRO A 259 -5.49 -0.53 -16.01
CA PRO A 259 -5.55 -0.50 -14.54
C PRO A 259 -5.52 -1.89 -13.93
N LYS A 260 -4.48 -2.18 -13.13
CA LYS A 260 -4.37 -3.43 -12.37
C LYS A 260 -4.47 -3.15 -10.87
N PRO A 261 -5.15 -3.99 -10.10
CA PRO A 261 -5.15 -3.87 -8.64
C PRO A 261 -3.71 -3.87 -8.11
N LEU A 262 -3.41 -2.94 -7.22
CA LEU A 262 -2.12 -2.85 -6.54
C LEU A 262 -1.87 -4.13 -5.74
N GLU A 263 -0.81 -4.84 -6.07
CA GLU A 263 -0.38 -6.00 -5.29
C GLU A 263 0.33 -5.53 -4.03
N SER A 264 -0.20 -5.92 -2.87
CA SER A 264 0.42 -5.65 -1.58
C SER A 264 0.34 -6.88 -0.67
N ASN A 265 1.38 -7.06 0.14
CA ASN A 265 1.44 -8.09 1.18
C ASN A 265 0.58 -7.71 2.40
N VAL A 266 0.14 -6.46 2.47
CA VAL A 266 -0.67 -5.91 3.56
C VAL A 266 -1.99 -5.36 3.00
N VAL A 267 -3.01 -5.34 3.86
CA VAL A 267 -4.29 -4.72 3.52
C VAL A 267 -4.15 -3.22 3.75
N LEU A 268 -4.28 -2.43 2.68
CA LEU A 268 -4.16 -0.98 2.73
C LEU A 268 -5.55 -0.35 2.68
N ASP A 269 -5.95 0.34 3.75
CA ASP A 269 -7.16 1.16 3.78
C ASP A 269 -6.80 2.59 3.36
N VAL A 270 -6.59 2.77 2.07
CA VAL A 270 -5.96 3.98 1.52
C VAL A 270 -6.89 5.18 1.60
N ARG A 271 -6.39 6.28 2.16
CA ARG A 271 -7.08 7.58 2.21
C ARG A 271 -6.62 8.52 1.11
N GLN A 272 -5.32 8.58 0.84
CA GLN A 272 -4.74 9.45 -0.18
C GLN A 272 -3.51 8.79 -0.80
N ILE A 273 -3.25 9.13 -2.06
CA ILE A 273 -2.10 8.69 -2.84
C ILE A 273 -1.43 9.92 -3.44
N ALA A 274 -0.12 9.88 -3.57
CA ALA A 274 0.67 10.83 -4.33
C ALA A 274 1.65 10.07 -5.23
N CYS A 275 1.72 10.47 -6.50
CA CYS A 275 2.65 9.91 -7.47
C CYS A 275 3.76 10.94 -7.72
N GLY A 276 5.00 10.55 -7.46
CA GLY A 276 6.18 11.27 -7.92
C GLY A 276 6.61 10.79 -9.31
N VAL A 277 7.75 11.30 -9.78
CA VAL A 277 8.30 10.88 -11.09
C VAL A 277 8.80 9.44 -11.06
N ARG A 278 9.42 9.02 -9.94
CA ARG A 278 10.05 7.69 -9.82
C ARG A 278 9.61 6.87 -8.60
N HIS A 279 8.65 7.37 -7.84
CA HIS A 279 8.14 6.70 -6.65
C HIS A 279 6.69 7.07 -6.39
N VAL A 280 6.01 6.30 -5.55
CA VAL A 280 4.64 6.55 -5.11
C VAL A 280 4.61 6.52 -3.60
N ALA A 281 3.80 7.40 -3.01
CA ALA A 281 3.46 7.37 -1.60
C ALA A 281 1.95 7.25 -1.43
N LEU A 282 1.53 6.63 -0.34
CA LEU A 282 0.14 6.66 0.10
C LEU A 282 0.08 6.79 1.61
N VAL A 283 -1.08 7.26 2.08
CA VAL A 283 -1.43 7.29 3.49
C VAL A 283 -2.72 6.51 3.73
N THR A 284 -2.72 5.67 4.76
CA THR A 284 -3.90 4.91 5.17
C THR A 284 -4.84 5.76 6.01
N ARG A 285 -6.09 5.33 6.21
CA ARG A 285 -7.01 5.98 7.15
C ARG A 285 -6.52 5.95 8.60
N GLN A 286 -5.59 5.03 8.91
CA GLN A 286 -4.94 4.93 10.21
C GLN A 286 -3.75 5.89 10.34
N GLY A 287 -3.42 6.65 9.30
CA GLY A 287 -2.34 7.63 9.29
C GLY A 287 -0.96 7.04 9.03
N GLU A 288 -0.88 5.80 8.54
CA GLU A 288 0.38 5.13 8.19
C GLU A 288 0.80 5.51 6.77
N VAL A 289 2.09 5.80 6.58
CA VAL A 289 2.65 6.15 5.27
C VAL A 289 3.38 4.95 4.66
N PHE A 290 3.04 4.64 3.42
CA PHE A 290 3.73 3.64 2.63
C PHE A 290 4.36 4.28 1.39
N THR A 291 5.58 3.89 1.07
CA THR A 291 6.33 4.34 -0.10
C THR A 291 6.89 3.15 -0.88
N TRP A 292 7.01 3.30 -2.19
CA TRP A 292 7.66 2.33 -3.07
C TRP A 292 8.06 2.97 -4.40
N GLY A 293 8.94 2.31 -5.15
CA GLY A 293 9.52 2.78 -6.41
C GLY A 293 11.04 2.69 -6.41
N ASP A 294 11.66 3.57 -7.19
CA ASP A 294 13.10 3.78 -7.29
C ASP A 294 13.62 4.52 -6.05
N GLU A 295 14.67 3.98 -5.45
CA GLU A 295 15.39 4.65 -4.38
C GLU A 295 16.62 5.37 -4.97
N SER A 296 16.73 6.64 -4.63
CA SER A 296 17.89 7.46 -4.96
C SER A 296 17.82 8.72 -4.10
N GLY A 297 18.85 8.93 -3.29
CA GLY A 297 18.97 10.09 -2.40
C GLY A 297 18.09 10.04 -1.16
N GLY A 298 17.40 8.93 -0.87
CA GLY A 298 16.58 8.74 0.32
C GLY A 298 15.09 8.97 0.13
N ARG A 299 14.59 9.11 -1.11
CA ARG A 299 13.22 9.57 -1.41
C ARG A 299 12.11 8.67 -0.89
N LEU A 300 12.39 7.38 -0.65
CA LEU A 300 11.41 6.47 -0.07
C LEU A 300 11.35 6.58 1.47
N GLY A 301 12.39 7.11 2.12
CA GLY A 301 12.37 7.42 3.56
C GLY A 301 12.62 6.23 4.49
N HIS A 302 13.12 5.10 3.96
CA HIS A 302 13.35 3.87 4.74
C HIS A 302 14.73 3.79 5.41
N GLY A 303 15.59 4.81 5.24
CA GLY A 303 16.95 4.81 5.79
C GLY A 303 17.93 3.88 5.09
N ILE A 304 17.55 3.29 3.95
CA ILE A 304 18.34 2.31 3.20
C ILE A 304 18.28 2.61 1.69
N GLU A 305 19.38 2.33 0.99
CA GLU A 305 19.49 2.46 -0.46
C GLU A 305 18.97 1.20 -1.15
N LYS A 306 17.65 1.08 -1.24
CA LYS A 306 16.99 -0.07 -1.84
C LYS A 306 15.63 0.29 -2.44
N ASP A 307 15.44 -0.11 -3.68
CA ASP A 307 14.17 -0.02 -4.41
C ASP A 307 13.11 -0.97 -3.86
N PHE A 308 11.85 -0.56 -3.96
CA PHE A 308 10.70 -1.39 -3.60
C PHE A 308 9.68 -1.45 -4.73
N SER A 309 9.31 -2.66 -5.14
CA SER A 309 8.27 -2.91 -6.15
C SER A 309 6.84 -2.82 -5.59
N ARG A 310 6.70 -2.87 -4.25
CA ARG A 310 5.43 -2.91 -3.55
C ARG A 310 5.44 -1.94 -2.37
N PRO A 311 4.27 -1.43 -1.94
CA PRO A 311 4.16 -0.51 -0.82
C PRO A 311 4.85 -1.06 0.43
N ARG A 312 5.76 -0.26 1.00
CA ARG A 312 6.45 -0.57 2.25
C ARG A 312 6.20 0.52 3.29
N LEU A 313 5.95 0.12 4.53
CA LEU A 313 5.72 1.05 5.64
C LEU A 313 6.98 1.88 5.90
N VAL A 314 6.81 3.20 6.05
CA VAL A 314 7.86 4.11 6.53
C VAL A 314 7.84 4.11 8.06
N GLU A 315 8.61 3.19 8.66
CA GLU A 315 8.57 2.89 10.11
C GLU A 315 8.81 4.11 11.00
N SER A 316 9.65 5.05 10.57
CA SER A 316 9.95 6.28 11.32
C SER A 316 8.75 7.23 11.47
N LEU A 317 7.76 7.14 10.57
CA LEU A 317 6.51 7.91 10.66
C LEU A 317 5.39 7.14 11.35
N ALA A 318 5.55 5.85 11.65
CA ALA A 318 4.48 5.04 12.24
C ALA A 318 4.05 5.51 13.65
N VAL A 319 4.87 6.34 14.30
CA VAL A 319 4.57 6.95 15.61
C VAL A 319 3.73 8.23 15.51
N THR A 320 3.57 8.79 14.31
CA THR A 320 2.86 10.06 14.08
C THR A 320 1.78 9.85 13.02
N ASN A 321 0.55 10.21 13.34
CA ASN A 321 -0.55 10.09 12.38
C ASN A 321 -0.38 11.10 11.24
N MET A 322 -0.28 10.60 10.01
CA MET A 322 -0.19 11.41 8.80
C MET A 322 -1.58 11.64 8.19
N ASP A 323 -1.79 12.84 7.64
CA ASP A 323 -3.04 13.21 6.97
C ASP A 323 -2.85 13.33 5.45
N PHE A 324 -1.71 13.89 5.02
CA PHE A 324 -1.40 14.10 3.61
C PHE A 324 -0.01 13.64 3.21
N VAL A 325 0.13 13.25 1.94
CA VAL A 325 1.42 13.03 1.27
C VAL A 325 1.48 13.76 -0.07
N ALA A 326 2.68 14.19 -0.47
CA ALA A 326 2.98 14.72 -1.78
C ALA A 326 4.37 14.23 -2.23
N CYS A 327 4.51 13.95 -3.52
CA CYS A 327 5.73 13.37 -4.09
C CYS A 327 6.24 14.24 -5.22
N GLY A 328 7.51 14.63 -5.16
CA GLY A 328 8.22 15.28 -6.27
C GLY A 328 9.00 14.26 -7.09
N GLU A 329 10.02 14.74 -7.79
CA GLU A 329 10.99 13.83 -8.43
C GLU A 329 11.96 13.25 -7.41
N TYR A 330 12.57 14.12 -6.61
CA TYR A 330 13.70 13.79 -5.74
C TYR A 330 13.35 13.72 -4.26
N HIS A 331 12.15 14.16 -3.87
CA HIS A 331 11.76 14.30 -2.48
C HIS A 331 10.30 13.90 -2.26
N THR A 332 9.99 13.62 -1.01
CA THR A 332 8.65 13.32 -0.53
C THR A 332 8.33 14.23 0.65
N CYS A 333 7.08 14.69 0.69
CA CYS A 333 6.51 15.45 1.78
C CYS A 333 5.37 14.64 2.41
N ALA A 334 5.28 14.69 3.74
CA ALA A 334 4.11 14.25 4.48
C ALA A 334 3.69 15.32 5.47
N VAL A 335 2.39 15.45 5.71
CA VAL A 335 1.82 16.37 6.68
C VAL A 335 1.09 15.57 7.75
N SER A 336 1.43 15.79 9.01
CA SER A 336 0.76 15.14 10.13
C SER A 336 -0.66 15.67 10.33
N THR A 337 -1.47 14.97 11.11
CA THR A 337 -2.78 15.47 11.56
C THR A 337 -2.68 16.73 12.44
N SER A 338 -1.51 17.00 13.04
CA SER A 338 -1.24 18.27 13.75
C SER A 338 -0.85 19.41 12.81
N GLY A 339 -0.69 19.15 11.51
CA GLY A 339 -0.27 20.13 10.51
C GLY A 339 1.24 20.33 10.41
N ASP A 340 2.05 19.44 11.02
CA ASP A 340 3.51 19.49 10.91
C ASP A 340 3.96 18.91 9.56
N LEU A 341 4.86 19.61 8.88
CA LEU A 341 5.47 19.16 7.63
C LEU A 341 6.70 18.30 7.90
N TYR A 342 6.76 17.15 7.25
CA TYR A 342 7.91 16.26 7.17
C TYR A 342 8.39 16.17 5.73
N THR A 343 9.70 16.27 5.53
CA THR A 343 10.36 16.20 4.22
C THR A 343 11.52 15.23 4.28
N TRP A 344 11.75 14.52 3.18
CA TRP A 344 12.91 13.66 3.01
C TRP A 344 13.18 13.41 1.53
N GLY A 345 14.34 12.81 1.24
CA GLY A 345 14.83 12.60 -0.11
C GLY A 345 16.14 13.30 -0.35
N ASP A 346 16.39 13.57 -1.61
CA ASP A 346 17.70 13.99 -2.08
C ASP A 346 17.95 15.49 -1.86
N GLY A 347 18.99 15.79 -1.10
CA GLY A 347 19.50 17.15 -0.89
C GLY A 347 20.66 17.53 -1.79
N THR A 348 21.26 16.57 -2.52
CA THR A 348 22.50 16.79 -3.29
C THR A 348 22.27 17.52 -4.61
N HIS A 349 21.08 17.36 -5.20
CA HIS A 349 20.79 17.87 -6.53
C HIS A 349 20.33 19.33 -6.56
N ASN A 350 20.02 19.98 -5.42
CA ASN A 350 19.64 21.40 -5.39
C ASN A 350 19.57 21.99 -3.98
N THR A 351 19.81 23.30 -3.88
CA THR A 351 19.86 24.00 -2.60
C THR A 351 18.51 24.08 -1.91
N GLY A 352 18.36 23.30 -0.84
CA GLY A 352 17.22 23.28 0.07
C GLY A 352 15.85 22.92 -0.51
N LEU A 353 15.80 21.99 -1.48
CA LEU A 353 14.57 21.30 -1.91
C LEU A 353 13.78 20.67 -0.74
N LEU A 354 14.49 20.31 0.34
CA LEU A 354 13.90 19.73 1.55
C LEU A 354 13.50 20.77 2.61
N GLY A 355 13.80 22.06 2.40
CA GLY A 355 13.38 23.12 3.31
C GLY A 355 14.07 23.15 4.68
N HIS A 356 15.16 22.40 4.87
CA HIS A 356 15.92 22.34 6.13
C HIS A 356 17.07 23.34 6.24
N GLY A 357 17.25 24.23 5.26
CA GLY A 357 18.37 25.18 5.21
C GLY A 357 19.72 24.54 4.87
N THR A 358 19.74 23.27 4.48
CA THR A 358 20.95 22.49 4.19
C THR A 358 20.77 21.64 2.94
N ASP A 359 21.87 21.32 2.27
CA ASP A 359 21.90 20.48 1.05
C ASP A 359 22.18 19.00 1.38
N VAL A 360 21.78 18.59 2.59
CA VAL A 360 21.98 17.23 3.08
C VAL A 360 20.78 16.37 2.71
N SER A 361 21.03 15.23 2.06
CA SER A 361 19.99 14.23 1.82
C SER A 361 19.50 13.63 3.12
N HIS A 362 18.18 13.55 3.25
CA HIS A 362 17.52 12.95 4.40
C HIS A 362 16.92 11.61 3.97
N TRP A 363 17.51 10.53 4.45
CA TRP A 363 17.09 9.15 4.15
C TRP A 363 15.93 8.68 5.02
N ILE A 364 15.56 9.48 6.02
CA ILE A 364 14.46 9.25 6.93
C ILE A 364 13.69 10.58 7.02
N PRO A 365 12.34 10.54 7.02
CA PRO A 365 11.48 11.69 7.29
C PRO A 365 11.97 12.60 8.42
N LYS A 366 12.17 13.88 8.11
CA LYS A 366 12.57 14.90 9.07
C LYS A 366 11.54 16.02 9.09
N ARG A 367 11.13 16.44 10.29
CA ARG A 367 10.21 17.58 10.46
C ARG A 367 10.91 18.86 10.02
N VAL A 368 10.22 19.67 9.21
CA VAL A 368 10.66 21.00 8.81
C VAL A 368 10.34 21.98 9.95
N SER A 369 11.32 22.79 10.32
CA SER A 369 11.24 23.75 11.43
C SER A 369 11.53 25.17 10.94
N GLY A 370 11.31 26.18 11.80
CA GLY A 370 11.60 27.57 11.47
C GLY A 370 10.35 28.36 11.07
N PRO A 371 10.26 28.99 9.88
CA PRO A 371 9.19 29.94 9.56
C PRO A 371 7.76 29.39 9.55
N ILE A 372 7.61 28.07 9.47
CA ILE A 372 6.32 27.38 9.50
C ILE A 372 6.03 26.74 10.86
N GLU A 373 6.90 26.92 11.85
CA GLU A 373 6.67 26.38 13.19
C GLU A 373 5.45 27.06 13.85
N GLY A 374 4.56 26.24 14.41
CA GLY A 374 3.28 26.70 14.96
C GLY A 374 2.20 27.00 13.92
N LEU A 375 2.52 26.88 12.62
CA LEU A 375 1.52 26.94 11.55
C LEU A 375 1.06 25.52 11.19
N GLN A 376 -0.24 25.36 10.92
CA GLN A 376 -0.76 24.08 10.44
C GLN A 376 -0.75 24.08 8.92
N VAL A 377 0.01 23.18 8.31
CA VAL A 377 -0.01 22.99 6.87
C VAL A 377 -1.30 22.26 6.47
N VAL A 378 -2.03 22.81 5.50
CA VAL A 378 -3.33 22.27 5.03
C VAL A 378 -3.30 21.77 3.58
N SER A 379 -2.26 22.16 2.83
CA SER A 379 -2.01 21.67 1.47
C SER A 379 -0.52 21.74 1.20
N VAL A 380 0.03 20.72 0.55
CA VAL A 380 1.41 20.68 0.08
C VAL A 380 1.44 20.15 -1.35
N ALA A 381 2.31 20.70 -2.18
CA ALA A 381 2.58 20.23 -3.52
C ALA A 381 4.09 20.21 -3.76
N CYS A 382 4.56 19.12 -4.37
CA CYS A 382 5.96 18.89 -4.67
C CYS A 382 6.14 18.91 -6.18
N GLY A 383 6.95 19.85 -6.67
CA GLY A 383 7.41 19.85 -8.05
C GLY A 383 8.68 19.01 -8.20
N THR A 384 9.29 19.09 -9.39
CA THR A 384 10.61 18.49 -9.60
C THR A 384 11.67 19.18 -8.74
N TRP A 385 11.65 20.51 -8.72
CA TRP A 385 12.74 21.32 -8.18
C TRP A 385 12.36 22.24 -7.01
N HIS A 386 11.09 22.25 -6.61
CA HIS A 386 10.58 23.11 -5.54
C HIS A 386 9.40 22.47 -4.82
N SER A 387 9.04 23.02 -3.68
CA SER A 387 7.86 22.69 -2.91
C SER A 387 7.06 23.95 -2.59
N ALA A 388 5.74 23.82 -2.61
CA ALA A 388 4.81 24.86 -2.18
C ALA A 388 3.87 24.31 -1.12
N LEU A 389 3.50 25.13 -0.14
CA LEU A 389 2.57 24.77 0.91
C LEU A 389 1.62 25.93 1.25
N ALA A 390 0.38 25.58 1.57
CA ALA A 390 -0.61 26.49 2.13
C ALA A 390 -0.79 26.17 3.61
N ALA A 391 -0.76 27.20 4.45
CA ALA A 391 -1.03 27.10 5.88
C ALA A 391 -2.49 27.44 6.21
N SER A 392 -2.97 26.99 7.37
CA SER A 392 -4.36 27.19 7.83
C SER A 392 -4.75 28.66 8.01
N ASN A 393 -3.77 29.53 8.24
CA ASN A 393 -3.95 30.98 8.26
C ASN A 393 -4.01 31.63 6.86
N GLY A 394 -4.03 30.83 5.80
CA GLY A 394 -4.11 31.28 4.41
C GLY A 394 -2.77 31.65 3.76
N LYS A 395 -1.66 31.64 4.50
CA LYS A 395 -0.35 32.00 3.95
C LYS A 395 0.18 30.93 3.01
N LEU A 396 0.82 31.37 1.92
CA LEU A 396 1.55 30.54 0.97
C LEU A 396 3.05 30.61 1.28
N PHE A 397 3.69 29.45 1.37
CA PHE A 397 5.15 29.36 1.45
C PHE A 397 5.70 28.50 0.32
N THR A 398 6.88 28.87 -0.16
CA THR A 398 7.61 28.18 -1.23
C THR A 398 9.09 28.06 -0.87
N PHE A 399 9.72 26.98 -1.30
CA PHE A 399 11.16 26.73 -1.14
C PHE A 399 11.69 25.75 -2.19
N GLY A 400 13.01 25.72 -2.36
CA GLY A 400 13.74 24.95 -3.38
C GLY A 400 14.41 25.85 -4.41
N ASP A 401 14.52 25.35 -5.63
CA ASP A 401 15.16 26.03 -6.75
C ASP A 401 14.33 27.22 -7.25
N GLY A 402 14.95 28.40 -7.31
CA GLY A 402 14.32 29.64 -7.75
C GLY A 402 14.25 29.84 -9.26
N THR A 403 14.81 28.92 -10.06
CA THR A 403 14.93 29.10 -11.50
C THR A 403 13.57 29.37 -12.15
N PHE A 404 13.56 30.29 -13.11
CA PHE A 404 12.36 30.81 -13.78
C PHE A 404 11.38 31.60 -12.89
N GLY A 405 11.75 31.88 -11.63
CA GLY A 405 10.87 32.57 -10.69
C GLY A 405 9.75 31.69 -10.15
N VAL A 406 9.94 30.36 -10.19
CA VAL A 406 8.92 29.37 -9.81
C VAL A 406 8.43 29.52 -8.36
N LEU A 407 9.25 30.12 -7.49
CA LEU A 407 8.91 30.38 -6.09
C LEU A 407 8.05 31.64 -5.89
N GLY A 408 7.84 32.48 -6.90
CA GLY A 408 6.96 33.65 -6.80
C GLY A 408 7.46 34.78 -5.90
N HIS A 409 8.75 34.81 -5.54
CA HIS A 409 9.36 35.86 -4.70
C HIS A 409 9.80 37.11 -5.48
N GLY A 410 9.44 37.22 -6.77
CA GLY A 410 9.82 38.36 -7.63
C GLY A 410 11.27 38.32 -8.14
N ASN A 411 11.98 37.21 -7.92
CA ASN A 411 13.35 36.99 -8.39
C ASN A 411 13.56 35.51 -8.79
N ARG A 412 14.79 35.14 -9.19
CA ARG A 412 15.17 33.78 -9.59
C ARG A 412 16.05 33.06 -8.56
N GLU A 413 16.04 33.54 -7.32
CA GLU A 413 16.93 33.03 -6.27
C GLU A 413 16.32 31.80 -5.59
N SER A 414 17.14 30.78 -5.38
CA SER A 414 16.75 29.59 -4.61
C SER A 414 16.59 29.94 -3.13
N VAL A 415 15.65 29.26 -2.49
CA VAL A 415 15.33 29.48 -1.07
C VAL A 415 15.40 28.15 -0.35
N SER A 416 16.29 28.02 0.64
CA SER A 416 16.59 26.73 1.26
C SER A 416 15.68 26.34 2.44
N TYR A 417 14.74 27.21 2.80
CA TYR A 417 13.75 27.02 3.87
C TYR A 417 12.42 27.63 3.45
N PRO A 418 11.28 27.20 4.01
CA PRO A 418 9.97 27.76 3.64
C PRO A 418 9.92 29.29 3.82
N ARG A 419 9.68 30.02 2.72
CA ARG A 419 9.55 31.48 2.72
C ARG A 419 8.16 31.90 2.26
N GLU A 420 7.56 32.85 2.97
CA GLU A 420 6.23 33.38 2.63
C GLU A 420 6.26 34.15 1.31
N VAL A 421 5.28 33.87 0.43
CA VAL A 421 5.06 34.61 -0.82
C VAL A 421 4.31 35.90 -0.53
N GLN A 422 5.06 36.98 -0.26
CA GLN A 422 4.53 38.26 0.22
C GLN A 422 3.49 38.91 -0.70
N LEU A 423 3.58 38.68 -2.02
CA LEU A 423 2.63 39.25 -2.98
C LEU A 423 1.20 38.69 -2.84
N LEU A 424 1.04 37.54 -2.18
CA LEU A 424 -0.27 36.97 -1.86
C LEU A 424 -0.65 37.18 -0.38
N SER A 425 0.12 37.98 0.36
CA SER A 425 -0.24 38.32 1.74
C SER A 425 -1.59 39.03 1.79
N GLY A 426 -2.44 38.63 2.74
CA GLY A 426 -3.81 39.12 2.87
C GLY A 426 -4.85 38.36 2.04
N LEU A 427 -4.43 37.52 1.09
CA LEU A 427 -5.31 36.54 0.44
C LEU A 427 -5.23 35.20 1.18
N LYS A 428 -6.31 34.42 1.14
CA LYS A 428 -6.34 33.10 1.80
C LYS A 428 -6.08 32.01 0.77
N THR A 429 -4.88 31.47 0.77
CA THR A 429 -4.51 30.34 -0.09
C THR A 429 -5.19 29.06 0.39
N ILE A 430 -5.89 28.37 -0.52
CA ILE A 430 -6.65 27.15 -0.23
C ILE A 430 -5.92 25.91 -0.75
N LYS A 431 -5.36 25.99 -1.95
CA LYS A 431 -4.69 24.87 -2.63
C LYS A 431 -3.47 25.34 -3.39
N VAL A 432 -2.50 24.45 -3.52
CA VAL A 432 -1.26 24.62 -4.27
C VAL A 432 -1.05 23.44 -5.20
N ALA A 433 -0.45 23.69 -6.37
CA ALA A 433 -0.02 22.68 -7.32
C ALA A 433 1.32 23.10 -7.92
N CYS A 434 2.21 22.12 -8.11
CA CYS A 434 3.56 22.33 -8.62
C CYS A 434 3.78 21.45 -9.86
N GLY A 435 4.34 22.05 -10.91
CA GLY A 435 4.89 21.31 -12.04
C GLY A 435 6.42 21.25 -11.97
N VAL A 436 7.05 21.11 -13.13
CA VAL A 436 8.53 21.10 -13.21
C VAL A 436 9.10 22.48 -12.87
N TRP A 437 8.56 23.54 -13.50
CA TRP A 437 9.05 24.93 -13.38
C TRP A 437 7.93 25.96 -13.20
N HIS A 438 6.77 25.54 -12.70
CA HIS A 438 5.65 26.44 -12.44
C HIS A 438 4.90 26.05 -11.17
N THR A 439 4.37 27.07 -10.49
CA THR A 439 3.54 26.96 -9.29
C THR A 439 2.18 27.60 -9.57
N ALA A 440 1.11 26.92 -9.21
CA ALA A 440 -0.25 27.44 -9.24
C ALA A 440 -0.87 27.38 -7.85
N ALA A 441 -1.66 28.40 -7.50
CA ALA A 441 -2.36 28.45 -6.22
C ALA A 441 -3.80 28.94 -6.40
N ILE A 442 -4.74 28.33 -5.68
CA ILE A 442 -6.11 28.82 -5.56
C ILE A 442 -6.17 29.68 -4.32
N VAL A 443 -6.55 30.94 -4.48
CA VAL A 443 -6.68 31.91 -3.40
C VAL A 443 -8.14 32.39 -3.30
N GLU A 444 -8.65 32.45 -2.07
CA GLU A 444 -9.92 33.08 -1.75
C GLU A 444 -9.68 34.56 -1.53
N ALA A 445 -10.33 35.38 -2.36
CA ALA A 445 -10.41 36.81 -2.12
C ALA A 445 -11.39 37.05 -0.98
N MET A 446 -10.92 37.58 0.15
CA MET A 446 -11.84 38.07 1.17
C MET A 446 -12.49 39.32 0.62
N SER A 447 -13.78 39.25 0.29
CA SER A 447 -14.58 40.41 -0.06
C SER A 447 -14.56 41.37 1.14
N GLN A 448 -13.97 42.55 0.94
CA GLN A 448 -13.96 43.66 1.90
C GLN A 448 -15.37 44.24 2.08
#